data_AF-A0A536G6Y5-F1
#
_entry.id   AF-A0A536G6Y5-F1
#
_cell.length_a   1.000
_cell.length_b   1.000
_cell.length_c   1.000
_cell.angle_alpha   90.00
_cell.angle_beta   90.00
_cell.angle_gamma   90.00
#
_symmetry.space_group_name_H-M   'P 1'
#
loop_
_entity.id
_entity.type
_entity.pdbx_description
1 polymer ?
#
loop_
_entity_poly.entity_id
_entity_poly.type
_entity_poly.pdbx_seq_one_letter_code
_entity_poly.pdbx_strand_id
1 'polypeptide(L)'
;MSRFLRRIVLTIVWLALVAVIAIGGAGLVTTMSNQPGTPARAELTADGDKAAQAGLEAAAVDLVDLTADVDRLGELGRGALTALVDSDFATLSTSIADGQSLARSIEDRSAVIRQGLMELPGTGLYEPINWSPETRRRRDLALVAINATSGLEGAWVRLAAGSTTANTLGVLLTDHDKIAGQAAAQGRSAKYAAALKTLAQAQAKLAQAKTLRDALRDALANTIVDVTTLTQWIDRNDEYDKALAHLYKATIAAKGRITSDLKQAAIEERQAHDLLPSNTSGLVIILAEIGRGGLNQAVIGIEQTRAKLQAAVDELTAAPAASVPAASVPAAFASPSAAP
;
A
#
# COMPACT_ATOMS: atom_id res chain seq x y z
N MET A 1 11.10 -42.27 73.51
CA MET A 1 11.63 -42.07 72.14
C MET A 1 11.92 -40.58 71.96
N SER A 2 13.20 -40.20 71.92
CA SER A 2 13.63 -38.80 72.08
C SER A 2 13.23 -37.94 70.86
N ARG A 3 12.92 -36.66 71.11
CA ARG A 3 12.57 -35.66 70.08
C ARG A 3 13.62 -35.57 68.95
N PHE A 4 14.85 -35.99 69.23
CA PHE A 4 15.97 -36.07 68.29
C PHE A 4 15.78 -37.17 67.24
N LEU A 5 15.36 -38.37 67.65
CA LEU A 5 15.08 -39.49 66.74
C LEU A 5 13.91 -39.17 65.80
N ARG A 6 12.88 -38.48 66.32
CA ARG A 6 11.73 -38.04 65.52
C ARG A 6 12.12 -36.97 64.48
N ARG A 7 13.04 -36.05 64.82
CA ARG A 7 13.59 -35.07 63.87
C ARG A 7 14.41 -35.74 62.77
N ILE A 8 15.30 -36.67 63.11
CA ILE A 8 16.11 -37.39 62.12
C ILE A 8 15.22 -38.16 61.14
N VAL A 9 14.22 -38.89 61.64
CA VAL A 9 13.28 -39.62 60.78
C VAL A 9 12.49 -38.67 59.86
N LEU A 10 12.04 -37.52 60.37
CA LEU A 10 11.35 -36.51 59.55
C LEU A 10 12.27 -35.91 58.48
N THR A 11 13.54 -35.65 58.80
CA THR A 11 14.53 -35.14 57.84
C THR A 11 14.83 -36.18 56.76
N ILE A 12 14.97 -37.45 57.11
CA ILE A 12 15.19 -38.54 56.14
C ILE A 12 13.98 -38.71 55.23
N VAL A 13 12.77 -38.73 55.80
CA VAL A 13 11.52 -38.84 55.01
C VAL A 13 11.36 -37.63 54.08
N TRP A 14 11.67 -36.42 54.55
CA TRP A 14 11.58 -35.22 53.74
C TRP A 14 12.62 -35.21 52.60
N LEU A 15 13.87 -35.60 52.88
CA LEU A 15 14.92 -35.74 51.85
C LEU A 15 14.57 -36.82 50.82
N ALA A 16 14.00 -37.95 51.24
CA ALA A 16 13.52 -38.98 50.33
C ALA A 16 12.39 -38.46 49.43
N LEU A 17 11.48 -37.65 49.97
CA LEU A 17 10.37 -37.06 49.22
C LEU A 17 10.87 -36.03 48.20
N VAL A 18 11.83 -35.18 48.57
CA VAL A 18 12.50 -34.25 47.65
C VAL A 18 13.29 -34.99 46.56
N ALA A 19 13.98 -36.08 46.91
CA ALA A 19 14.69 -36.89 45.93
C ALA A 19 13.73 -37.51 44.90
N VAL A 20 12.59 -38.04 45.32
CA VAL A 20 11.57 -38.59 44.41
C VAL A 20 10.98 -37.50 43.50
N ILE A 21 10.68 -36.31 44.04
CA ILE A 21 10.18 -35.18 43.24
C ILE A 21 11.25 -34.70 42.24
N ALA A 22 12.51 -34.60 42.66
CA ALA A 22 13.61 -34.18 41.80
C ALA A 22 13.89 -35.19 40.68
N ILE A 23 13.84 -36.49 40.98
CA ILE A 23 14.00 -37.57 39.98
C ILE A 23 12.81 -37.57 39.01
N GLY A 24 11.58 -37.38 39.50
CA GLY A 24 10.39 -37.27 38.67
C GLY A 24 10.42 -36.04 37.75
N GLY A 25 10.82 -34.88 38.28
CA GLY A 25 10.98 -33.64 37.51
C GLY A 25 12.10 -33.72 36.47
N ALA A 26 13.26 -34.27 36.84
CA ALA A 26 14.37 -34.50 35.92
C ALA A 26 14.01 -35.51 34.82
N GLY A 27 13.26 -36.57 35.15
CA GLY A 27 12.73 -37.54 34.18
C GLY A 27 11.80 -36.88 33.16
N LEU A 28 10.86 -36.04 33.60
CA LEU A 28 9.97 -35.30 32.69
C LEU A 28 10.75 -34.32 31.80
N VAL A 29 11.66 -33.52 32.36
CA VAL A 29 12.51 -32.62 31.57
C VAL A 29 13.35 -33.39 30.56
N THR A 30 13.94 -34.52 30.96
CA THR A 30 14.76 -35.36 30.05
C THR A 30 13.90 -35.99 28.95
N THR A 31 12.69 -36.45 29.25
CA THR A 31 11.78 -37.00 28.23
C THR A 31 11.30 -35.91 27.26
N MET A 32 10.97 -34.70 27.75
CA MET A 32 10.61 -33.55 26.91
C MET A 32 11.79 -33.10 26.04
N SER A 33 13.02 -33.22 26.55
CA SER A 33 14.25 -32.90 25.81
C SER A 33 14.58 -33.90 24.70
N ASN A 34 13.97 -35.09 24.70
CA ASN A 34 14.23 -36.19 23.76
C ASN A 34 13.00 -36.54 22.90
N GLN A 35 12.07 -35.61 22.73
CA GLN A 35 10.92 -35.79 21.84
C GLN A 35 11.32 -35.59 20.37
N PRO A 36 10.57 -36.18 19.41
CA PRO A 36 10.69 -35.81 18.00
C PRO A 36 10.58 -34.28 17.82
N GLY A 37 11.37 -33.71 16.91
CA GLY A 37 11.42 -32.26 16.70
C GLY A 37 12.29 -31.47 17.70
N THR A 38 13.03 -32.16 18.60
CA THR A 38 14.06 -31.54 19.43
C THR A 38 15.47 -31.77 18.84
N PRO A 39 16.43 -30.86 19.07
CA PRO A 39 17.81 -31.06 18.60
C PRO A 39 18.47 -32.35 19.11
N ALA A 40 18.02 -32.88 20.25
CA ALA A 40 18.55 -34.10 20.83
C ALA A 40 18.19 -35.37 20.03
N ARG A 41 17.16 -35.30 19.16
CA ARG A 41 16.68 -36.42 18.34
C ARG A 41 16.47 -36.01 16.87
N ALA A 42 17.45 -35.31 16.30
CA ALA A 42 17.39 -34.80 14.93
C ALA A 42 17.19 -35.92 13.88
N GLU A 43 17.57 -37.17 14.18
CA GLU A 43 17.33 -38.31 13.31
C GLU A 43 15.84 -38.65 13.13
N LEU A 44 14.97 -38.19 14.04
CA LEU A 44 13.53 -38.46 13.96
C LEU A 44 12.81 -37.54 12.97
N THR A 45 13.39 -36.40 12.59
CA THR A 45 12.81 -35.47 11.58
C THR A 45 13.59 -35.48 10.27
N ALA A 46 14.75 -36.13 10.20
CA ALA A 46 15.67 -36.07 9.07
C ALA A 46 15.02 -36.44 7.73
N ASP A 47 14.18 -37.47 7.69
CA ASP A 47 13.49 -37.89 6.46
C ASP A 47 12.44 -36.88 6.01
N GLY A 48 11.69 -36.30 6.95
CA GLY A 48 10.70 -35.26 6.66
C GLY A 48 11.35 -33.94 6.24
N ASP A 49 12.43 -33.55 6.89
CA ASP A 49 13.23 -32.37 6.52
C ASP A 49 13.80 -32.53 5.10
N LYS A 50 14.37 -33.71 4.78
CA LYS A 50 14.87 -34.02 3.44
C LYS A 50 13.76 -34.02 2.38
N ALA A 51 12.57 -34.52 2.72
CA ALA A 51 11.43 -34.53 1.81
C ALA A 51 10.88 -33.12 1.53
N ALA A 52 10.94 -32.21 2.50
CA ALA A 52 10.49 -30.82 2.34
C ALA A 52 11.56 -29.90 1.70
N GLN A 53 12.84 -30.28 1.76
CA GLN A 53 13.97 -29.43 1.39
C GLN A 53 13.86 -28.83 -0.03
N ALA A 54 13.62 -29.66 -1.03
CA ALA A 54 13.55 -29.21 -2.42
C ALA A 54 12.43 -28.18 -2.65
N GLY A 55 11.27 -28.38 -2.00
CA GLY A 55 10.16 -27.45 -2.11
C GLY A 55 10.42 -26.12 -1.38
N LEU A 56 11.11 -26.15 -0.24
CA LEU A 56 11.52 -24.94 0.48
C LEU A 56 12.61 -24.15 -0.27
N GLU A 57 13.54 -24.85 -0.94
CA GLU A 57 14.56 -24.22 -1.79
C GLU A 57 13.93 -23.57 -3.03
N ALA A 58 13.01 -24.27 -3.70
CA ALA A 58 12.25 -23.71 -4.82
C ALA A 58 11.46 -22.47 -4.39
N ALA A 59 10.72 -22.54 -3.28
CA ALA A 59 9.98 -21.40 -2.76
C ALA A 59 10.88 -20.21 -2.40
N ALA A 60 12.10 -20.45 -1.90
CA ALA A 60 13.06 -19.38 -1.62
C ALA A 60 13.52 -18.68 -2.91
N VAL A 61 13.79 -19.42 -3.98
CA VAL A 61 14.11 -18.86 -5.30
C VAL A 61 12.93 -18.06 -5.85
N ASP A 62 11.73 -18.62 -5.80
CA ASP A 62 10.52 -17.95 -6.29
C ASP A 62 10.23 -16.65 -5.51
N LEU A 63 10.55 -16.61 -4.21
CA LEU A 63 10.42 -15.41 -3.39
C LEU A 63 11.44 -14.31 -3.75
N VAL A 64 12.66 -14.69 -4.15
CA VAL A 64 13.64 -13.74 -4.69
C VAL A 64 13.14 -13.13 -5.99
N ASP A 65 12.62 -13.95 -6.90
CA ASP A 65 12.04 -13.49 -8.16
C ASP A 65 10.83 -12.57 -7.93
N LEU A 66 9.94 -12.94 -7.01
CA LEU A 66 8.83 -12.08 -6.58
C LEU A 66 9.30 -10.73 -6.05
N THR A 67 10.44 -10.69 -5.35
CA THR A 67 11.00 -9.44 -4.84
C THR A 67 11.41 -8.53 -6.00
N ALA A 68 12.10 -9.07 -7.01
CA ALA A 68 12.46 -8.32 -8.21
C ALA A 68 11.23 -7.77 -8.95
N ASP A 69 10.13 -8.52 -8.98
CA ASP A 69 8.89 -8.08 -9.61
C ASP A 69 8.17 -6.99 -8.80
N VAL A 70 8.16 -7.08 -7.47
CA VAL A 70 7.64 -5.99 -6.61
C VAL A 70 8.49 -4.73 -6.76
N ASP A 71 9.82 -4.86 -6.87
CA ASP A 71 10.74 -3.76 -7.16
C ASP A 71 10.37 -3.10 -8.49
N ARG A 72 10.17 -3.91 -9.53
CA ARG A 72 9.76 -3.43 -10.86
C ARG A 72 8.40 -2.75 -10.83
N LEU A 73 7.45 -3.24 -10.03
CA LEU A 73 6.16 -2.60 -9.83
C LEU A 73 6.32 -1.20 -9.19
N GLY A 74 7.22 -1.07 -8.21
CA GLY A 74 7.58 0.22 -7.61
C GLY A 74 8.19 1.21 -8.61
N GLU A 75 9.07 0.72 -9.50
CA GLU A 75 9.62 1.53 -10.61
C GLU A 75 8.54 2.04 -11.55
N LEU A 76 7.60 1.17 -11.97
CA LEU A 76 6.48 1.56 -12.82
C LEU A 76 5.59 2.59 -12.13
N GLY A 77 5.37 2.45 -10.81
CA GLY A 77 4.62 3.44 -10.02
C GLY A 77 5.30 4.81 -9.98
N ARG A 78 6.62 4.85 -9.76
CA ARG A 78 7.43 6.10 -9.81
C ARG A 78 7.50 6.70 -11.22
N GLY A 79 7.58 5.85 -12.25
CA GLY A 79 7.52 6.26 -13.65
C GLY A 79 6.18 6.89 -14.01
N ALA A 80 5.07 6.27 -13.59
CA ALA A 80 3.72 6.81 -13.76
C ALA A 80 3.56 8.18 -13.07
N LEU A 81 4.08 8.34 -11.84
CA LEU A 81 4.11 9.62 -11.15
C LEU A 81 4.85 10.71 -11.94
N THR A 82 6.02 10.37 -12.50
CA THR A 82 6.84 11.29 -13.29
C THR A 82 6.12 11.69 -14.57
N ALA A 83 5.61 10.70 -15.32
CA ALA A 83 4.85 10.92 -16.55
C ALA A 83 3.60 11.79 -16.31
N LEU A 84 2.93 11.61 -15.17
CA LEU A 84 1.80 12.46 -14.78
C LEU A 84 2.22 13.92 -14.56
N VAL A 85 3.33 14.16 -13.87
CA VAL A 85 3.85 15.52 -13.63
C VAL A 85 4.25 16.20 -14.94
N ASP A 86 4.87 15.44 -15.84
CA ASP A 86 5.33 15.94 -17.14
C ASP A 86 4.19 16.04 -18.18
N SER A 87 2.96 15.68 -17.80
CA SER A 87 1.80 15.57 -18.70
C SER A 87 2.05 14.63 -19.90
N ASP A 88 2.93 13.63 -19.73
CA ASP A 88 3.18 12.56 -20.69
C ASP A 88 2.17 11.42 -20.48
N PHE A 89 0.96 11.64 -20.98
CA PHE A 89 -0.14 10.69 -20.81
C PHE A 89 0.04 9.37 -21.59
N ALA A 90 0.89 9.36 -22.62
CA ALA A 90 1.21 8.15 -23.35
C ALA A 90 2.04 7.21 -22.46
N THR A 91 3.13 7.72 -21.87
CA THR A 91 3.98 6.98 -20.93
C THR A 91 3.21 6.59 -19.66
N LEU A 92 2.33 7.46 -19.16
CA LEU A 92 1.46 7.14 -18.03
C LEU A 92 0.55 5.94 -18.33
N SER A 93 -0.11 5.94 -19.48
CA SER A 93 -1.01 4.86 -19.89
C SER A 93 -0.28 3.52 -20.01
N THR A 94 0.89 3.51 -20.67
CA THR A 94 1.73 2.31 -20.78
C THR A 94 2.17 1.81 -19.40
N SER A 95 2.65 2.71 -18.53
CA SER A 95 3.09 2.33 -17.18
C SER A 95 1.96 1.70 -16.37
N ILE A 96 0.75 2.26 -16.44
CA ILE A 96 -0.46 1.72 -15.79
C ILE A 96 -0.79 0.31 -16.31
N ALA A 97 -0.76 0.11 -17.63
CA ALA A 97 -1.08 -1.18 -18.23
C ALA A 97 -0.04 -2.26 -17.86
N ASP A 98 1.25 -1.92 -17.96
CA ASP A 98 2.35 -2.83 -17.62
C ASP A 98 2.29 -3.22 -16.14
N GLY A 99 2.08 -2.26 -15.25
CA GLY A 99 1.99 -2.56 -13.83
C GLY A 99 0.73 -3.33 -13.44
N GLN A 100 -0.37 -3.19 -14.18
CA GLN A 100 -1.58 -4.01 -13.95
C GLN A 100 -1.31 -5.47 -14.30
N SER A 101 -0.64 -5.72 -15.42
CA SER A 101 -0.22 -7.05 -15.84
C SER A 101 0.75 -7.66 -14.81
N LEU A 102 1.73 -6.88 -14.35
CA LEU A 102 2.73 -7.31 -13.38
C LEU A 102 2.11 -7.60 -12.00
N ALA A 103 1.26 -6.72 -11.48
CA ALA A 103 0.60 -6.92 -10.18
C ALA A 103 -0.27 -8.18 -10.16
N ARG A 104 -1.02 -8.45 -11.23
CA ARG A 104 -1.77 -9.72 -11.37
C ARG A 104 -0.83 -10.92 -11.40
N SER A 105 0.26 -10.85 -12.16
CA SER A 105 1.26 -11.94 -12.22
C SER A 105 1.93 -12.21 -10.85
N ILE A 106 2.15 -11.18 -10.04
CA ILE A 106 2.66 -11.31 -8.67
C ILE A 106 1.65 -12.05 -7.80
N GLU A 107 0.37 -11.69 -7.83
CA GLU A 107 -0.68 -12.35 -7.04
C GLU A 107 -0.88 -13.81 -7.46
N ASP A 108 -0.92 -14.09 -8.76
CA ASP A 108 -1.05 -15.45 -9.30
C ASP A 108 0.12 -16.34 -8.85
N ARG A 109 1.37 -15.88 -9.01
CA ARG A 109 2.55 -16.62 -8.54
C ARG A 109 2.58 -16.78 -7.02
N SER A 110 2.22 -15.74 -6.29
CA SER A 110 2.09 -15.79 -4.83
C SER A 110 1.09 -16.86 -4.39
N ALA A 111 -0.02 -17.03 -5.11
CA ALA A 111 -0.98 -18.10 -4.84
C ALA A 111 -0.41 -19.49 -5.10
N VAL A 112 0.33 -19.68 -6.21
CA VAL A 112 1.00 -20.95 -6.54
C VAL A 112 2.05 -21.32 -5.47
N ILE A 113 2.91 -20.39 -5.07
CA ILE A 113 3.94 -20.66 -4.04
C ILE A 113 3.27 -20.98 -2.70
N ARG A 114 2.23 -20.23 -2.31
CA ARG A 114 1.46 -20.50 -1.10
C ARG A 114 0.89 -21.92 -1.11
N GLN A 115 0.30 -22.34 -2.22
CA GLN A 115 -0.24 -23.69 -2.37
C GLN A 115 0.88 -24.74 -2.24
N GLY A 116 1.99 -24.55 -2.94
CA GLY A 116 3.15 -25.45 -2.86
C GLY A 116 3.69 -25.60 -1.43
N LEU A 117 3.77 -24.51 -0.66
CA LEU A 117 4.20 -24.55 0.74
C LEU A 117 3.22 -25.31 1.65
N MET A 118 1.92 -25.24 1.37
CA MET A 118 0.89 -25.96 2.15
C MET A 118 0.82 -27.45 1.79
N GLU A 119 1.30 -27.83 0.61
CA GLU A 119 1.31 -29.20 0.09
C GLU A 119 2.66 -29.92 0.29
N LEU A 120 3.63 -29.29 0.96
CA LEU A 120 4.93 -29.90 1.24
C LEU A 120 4.79 -31.26 1.96
N PRO A 121 5.60 -32.27 1.63
CA PRO A 121 5.56 -33.56 2.31
C PRO A 121 5.79 -33.42 3.82
N GLY A 122 4.82 -33.87 4.62
CA GLY A 122 4.88 -33.81 6.09
C GLY A 122 4.04 -32.71 6.72
N THR A 123 3.35 -31.87 5.93
CA THR A 123 2.33 -30.92 6.43
C THR A 123 1.13 -31.61 7.07
N GLY A 124 0.47 -30.92 8.00
CA GLY A 124 -0.77 -31.36 8.63
C GLY A 124 -0.62 -31.68 10.12
N LEU A 125 -1.49 -32.53 10.66
CA LEU A 125 -1.60 -32.78 12.12
C LEU A 125 -0.32 -33.32 12.76
N TYR A 126 0.56 -33.95 11.99
CA TYR A 126 1.79 -34.60 12.48
C TYR A 126 3.05 -33.80 12.15
N GLU A 127 2.91 -32.57 11.65
CA GLU A 127 4.02 -31.72 11.26
C GLU A 127 5.08 -31.51 12.36
N PRO A 128 4.72 -31.31 13.66
CA PRO A 128 5.74 -31.17 14.72
C PRO A 128 6.59 -32.42 14.96
N ILE A 129 6.15 -33.58 14.46
CA ILE A 129 6.83 -34.87 14.60
C ILE A 129 7.60 -35.19 13.30
N ASN A 130 7.09 -34.74 12.15
CA ASN A 130 7.70 -34.97 10.84
C ASN A 130 8.84 -33.99 10.53
N TRP A 131 8.75 -32.76 11.02
CA TRP A 131 9.67 -31.67 10.67
C TRP A 131 10.40 -31.10 11.87
N SER A 132 11.66 -30.74 11.65
CA SER A 132 12.42 -29.96 12.62
C SER A 132 11.79 -28.57 12.84
N PRO A 133 12.09 -27.92 13.98
CA PRO A 133 11.69 -26.53 14.21
C PRO A 133 12.19 -25.58 13.11
N GLU A 134 13.33 -25.88 12.50
CA GLU A 134 13.91 -25.06 11.43
C GLU A 134 13.12 -25.17 10.12
N THR A 135 12.75 -26.39 9.70
CA THR A 135 11.90 -26.60 8.52
C THR A 135 10.55 -25.88 8.67
N ARG A 136 9.94 -25.98 9.86
CA ARG A 136 8.71 -25.24 10.18
C ARG A 136 8.91 -23.73 10.11
N ARG A 137 9.97 -23.23 10.74
CA ARG A 137 10.33 -21.80 10.71
C ARG A 137 10.48 -21.30 9.27
N ARG A 138 11.25 -22.00 8.43
CA ARG A 138 11.47 -21.61 7.02
C ARG A 138 10.16 -21.57 6.24
N ARG A 139 9.29 -22.57 6.40
CA ARG A 139 7.97 -22.53 5.75
C ARG A 139 7.13 -21.35 6.24
N ASP A 140 7.09 -21.12 7.55
CA ASP A 140 6.26 -20.07 8.13
C ASP A 140 6.75 -18.67 7.72
N LEU A 141 8.08 -18.46 7.67
CA LEU A 141 8.68 -17.24 7.12
C LEU A 141 8.31 -17.03 5.64
N ALA A 142 8.38 -18.08 4.83
CA ALA A 142 7.98 -18.01 3.42
C ALA A 142 6.49 -17.67 3.26
N LEU A 143 5.61 -18.24 4.09
CA LEU A 143 4.18 -17.90 4.08
C LEU A 143 3.92 -16.46 4.52
N VAL A 144 4.66 -15.94 5.50
CA VAL A 144 4.59 -14.53 5.90
C VAL A 144 5.03 -13.61 4.76
N ALA A 145 6.13 -13.96 4.08
CA ALA A 145 6.65 -13.22 2.93
C ALA A 145 5.60 -13.13 1.81
N ILE A 146 4.99 -14.25 1.44
CA ILE A 146 3.96 -14.31 0.38
C ILE A 146 2.69 -13.56 0.79
N ASN A 147 2.32 -13.56 2.07
CA ASN A 147 1.16 -12.78 2.50
C ASN A 147 1.39 -11.27 2.39
N ALA A 148 2.64 -10.79 2.42
CA ALA A 148 2.94 -9.38 2.21
C ALA A 148 2.61 -8.88 0.79
N THR A 149 2.60 -9.76 -0.22
CA THR A 149 2.26 -9.43 -1.61
C THR A 149 0.75 -9.36 -1.87
N SER A 150 -0.08 -9.74 -0.89
CA SER A 150 -1.53 -9.71 -1.03
C SER A 150 -2.07 -8.28 -1.18
N GLY A 151 -3.00 -8.10 -2.14
CA GLY A 151 -3.66 -6.82 -2.36
C GLY A 151 -2.85 -5.80 -3.17
N LEU A 152 -1.71 -6.22 -3.75
CA LEU A 152 -0.94 -5.39 -4.68
C LEU A 152 -1.73 -5.06 -5.94
N GLU A 153 -2.53 -5.99 -6.49
CA GLU A 153 -3.40 -5.70 -7.63
C GLU A 153 -4.42 -4.62 -7.24
N GLY A 154 -5.05 -4.77 -6.08
CA GLY A 154 -6.00 -3.78 -5.57
C GLY A 154 -5.36 -2.41 -5.35
N ALA A 155 -4.12 -2.36 -4.84
CA ALA A 155 -3.36 -1.12 -4.68
C ALA A 155 -3.04 -0.47 -6.04
N TRP A 156 -2.64 -1.27 -7.02
CA TRP A 156 -2.37 -0.80 -8.38
C TRP A 156 -3.62 -0.28 -9.09
N VAL A 157 -4.75 -0.97 -8.99
CA VAL A 157 -6.03 -0.54 -9.56
C VAL A 157 -6.45 0.83 -8.99
N ARG A 158 -6.26 1.06 -7.69
CA ARG A 158 -6.53 2.37 -7.07
C ARG A 158 -5.60 3.46 -7.62
N LEU A 159 -4.32 3.16 -7.80
CA LEU A 159 -3.34 4.05 -8.45
C LEU A 159 -3.78 4.42 -9.87
N ALA A 160 -4.12 3.41 -10.68
CA ALA A 160 -4.54 3.55 -12.06
C ALA A 160 -5.83 4.40 -12.20
N ALA A 161 -6.81 4.14 -11.33
CA ALA A 161 -8.05 4.90 -11.29
C ALA A 161 -7.80 6.38 -10.98
N GLY A 162 -7.03 6.68 -9.92
CA GLY A 162 -6.68 8.05 -9.55
C GLY A 162 -5.94 8.80 -10.67
N SER A 163 -5.00 8.13 -11.34
CA SER A 163 -4.25 8.67 -12.48
C SER A 163 -5.15 9.00 -13.67
N THR A 164 -6.09 8.10 -13.98
CA THR A 164 -7.04 8.28 -15.09
C THR A 164 -8.01 9.42 -14.82
N THR A 165 -8.50 9.55 -13.58
CA THR A 165 -9.36 10.67 -13.19
C THR A 165 -8.62 12.00 -13.27
N ALA A 166 -7.38 12.07 -12.76
CA ALA A 166 -6.56 13.27 -12.85
C ALA A 166 -6.27 13.69 -14.31
N ASN A 167 -5.92 12.72 -15.18
CA ASN A 167 -5.73 12.96 -16.61
C ASN A 167 -7.01 13.51 -17.28
N THR A 168 -8.14 12.82 -17.06
CA THR A 168 -9.42 13.23 -17.65
C THR A 168 -9.80 14.65 -17.22
N LEU A 169 -9.58 14.97 -15.94
CA LEU A 169 -9.81 16.31 -15.43
C LEU A 169 -8.89 17.35 -16.10
N GLY A 170 -7.61 17.05 -16.30
CA GLY A 170 -6.68 17.91 -17.02
C GLY A 170 -7.09 18.18 -18.47
N VAL A 171 -7.56 17.15 -19.19
CA VAL A 171 -8.09 17.29 -20.55
C VAL A 171 -9.33 18.18 -20.57
N LEU A 172 -10.29 17.94 -19.66
CA LEU A 172 -11.52 18.75 -19.59
C LEU A 172 -11.24 20.23 -19.33
N LEU A 173 -10.30 20.53 -18.43
CA LEU A 173 -9.97 21.91 -18.08
C LEU A 173 -9.18 22.61 -19.20
N THR A 174 -8.30 21.88 -19.89
CA THR A 174 -7.59 22.40 -21.08
C THR A 174 -8.55 22.65 -22.25
N ASP A 175 -9.48 21.73 -22.48
CA ASP A 175 -10.54 21.88 -23.50
C ASP A 175 -11.44 23.07 -23.17
N HIS A 176 -11.85 23.22 -21.90
CA HIS A 176 -12.64 24.35 -21.43
C HIS A 176 -11.97 25.68 -21.77
N ASP A 177 -10.71 25.88 -21.35
CA ASP A 177 -9.98 27.13 -21.56
C ASP A 177 -9.87 27.49 -23.05
N LYS A 178 -9.54 26.51 -23.89
CA LYS A 178 -9.48 26.68 -25.35
C LYS A 178 -10.83 27.11 -25.94
N ILE A 179 -11.92 26.47 -25.53
CA ILE A 179 -13.27 26.73 -26.05
C ILE A 179 -13.80 28.08 -25.52
N ALA A 180 -13.57 28.39 -24.24
CA ALA A 180 -13.95 29.67 -23.64
C ALA A 180 -13.21 30.84 -24.32
N GLY A 181 -11.91 30.69 -24.58
CA GLY A 181 -11.12 31.65 -25.35
C GLY A 181 -11.66 31.87 -26.78
N GLN A 182 -12.12 30.82 -27.45
CA GLN A 182 -12.79 30.94 -28.75
C GLN A 182 -14.12 31.70 -28.65
N ALA A 183 -14.93 31.43 -27.63
CA ALA A 183 -16.17 32.17 -27.38
C ALA A 183 -15.89 33.67 -27.13
N ALA A 184 -14.86 33.99 -26.34
CA ALA A 184 -14.42 35.36 -26.11
C ALA A 184 -13.97 36.06 -27.40
N ALA A 185 -13.22 35.37 -28.27
CA ALA A 185 -12.81 35.91 -29.57
C ALA A 185 -14.02 36.18 -30.50
N GLN A 186 -15.01 35.29 -30.50
CA GLN A 186 -16.26 35.49 -31.24
C GLN A 186 -17.07 36.68 -30.69
N GLY A 187 -17.15 36.83 -29.37
CA GLY A 187 -17.80 37.98 -28.72
C GLY A 187 -17.15 39.31 -29.08
N ARG A 188 -15.81 39.37 -29.03
CA ARG A 188 -15.03 40.56 -29.50
C ARG A 188 -15.27 40.89 -30.97
N SER A 189 -15.60 39.89 -31.78
CA SER A 189 -15.96 40.05 -33.21
C SER A 189 -17.46 40.34 -33.42
N ALA A 190 -18.20 40.69 -32.36
CA ALA A 190 -19.65 40.90 -32.36
C ALA A 190 -20.50 39.70 -32.81
N LYS A 191 -19.94 38.48 -32.81
CA LYS A 191 -20.63 37.24 -33.18
C LYS A 191 -21.33 36.60 -31.97
N TYR A 192 -22.13 37.37 -31.23
CA TYR A 192 -22.67 36.99 -29.92
C TYR A 192 -23.48 35.69 -29.92
N ALA A 193 -24.30 35.45 -30.94
CA ALA A 193 -25.09 34.21 -31.03
C ALA A 193 -24.21 32.97 -31.23
N ALA A 194 -23.08 33.09 -31.96
CA ALA A 194 -22.10 32.02 -32.08
C ALA A 194 -21.31 31.86 -30.77
N ALA A 195 -20.89 32.98 -30.17
CA ALA A 195 -20.19 33.01 -28.90
C ALA A 195 -20.96 32.29 -27.79
N LEU A 196 -22.28 32.51 -27.70
CA LEU A 196 -23.14 31.81 -26.75
C LEU A 196 -23.18 30.28 -26.98
N LYS A 197 -23.18 29.82 -28.24
CA LYS A 197 -23.14 28.38 -28.55
C LYS A 197 -21.80 27.77 -28.16
N THR A 198 -20.69 28.43 -28.47
CA THR A 198 -19.35 27.97 -28.10
C THR A 198 -19.15 28.01 -26.58
N LEU A 199 -19.64 29.05 -25.89
CA LEU A 199 -19.55 29.16 -24.44
C LEU A 199 -20.35 28.05 -23.72
N ALA A 200 -21.51 27.65 -24.26
CA ALA A 200 -22.25 26.50 -23.72
C ALA A 200 -21.45 25.19 -23.80
N GLN A 201 -20.58 25.02 -24.81
CA GLN A 201 -19.69 23.86 -24.89
C GLN A 201 -18.61 23.91 -23.81
N ALA A 202 -18.04 25.10 -23.53
CA ALA A 202 -17.11 25.30 -22.43
C ALA A 202 -17.77 24.93 -21.09
N GLN A 203 -18.94 25.49 -20.81
CA GLN A 203 -19.70 25.20 -19.58
C GLN A 203 -19.98 23.71 -19.38
N ALA A 204 -20.26 22.97 -20.47
CA ALA A 204 -20.45 21.52 -20.40
C ALA A 204 -19.17 20.77 -19.98
N LYS A 205 -17.99 21.20 -20.45
CA LYS A 205 -16.69 20.64 -20.03
C LYS A 205 -16.43 20.92 -18.55
N LEU A 206 -16.72 22.14 -18.11
CA LEU A 206 -16.56 22.53 -16.71
C LEU A 206 -17.51 21.76 -15.77
N ALA A 207 -18.75 21.50 -16.21
CA ALA A 207 -19.70 20.66 -15.47
C ALA A 207 -19.20 19.22 -15.33
N GLN A 208 -18.62 18.63 -16.38
CA GLN A 208 -17.98 17.31 -16.30
C GLN A 208 -16.79 17.31 -15.34
N ALA A 209 -15.97 18.37 -15.38
CA ALA A 209 -14.85 18.55 -14.46
C ALA A 209 -15.32 18.63 -12.99
N LYS A 210 -16.43 19.33 -12.70
CA LYS A 210 -17.06 19.38 -11.37
C LYS A 210 -17.42 17.99 -10.88
N THR A 211 -18.11 17.19 -11.69
CA THR A 211 -18.49 15.81 -11.35
C THR A 211 -17.28 14.94 -11.02
N LEU A 212 -16.21 15.01 -11.82
CA LEU A 212 -14.99 14.25 -11.55
C LEU A 212 -14.27 14.72 -10.30
N ARG A 213 -14.22 16.04 -10.07
CA ARG A 213 -13.67 16.61 -8.83
C ARG A 213 -14.45 16.14 -7.60
N ASP A 214 -15.78 16.11 -7.66
CA ASP A 214 -16.61 15.64 -6.55
C ASP A 214 -16.37 14.15 -6.27
N ALA A 215 -16.30 13.32 -7.32
CA ALA A 215 -15.94 11.90 -7.18
C ALA A 215 -14.53 11.71 -6.58
N LEU A 216 -13.55 12.53 -7.00
CA LEU A 216 -12.21 12.57 -6.42
C LEU A 216 -12.24 12.93 -4.94
N ARG A 217 -12.97 13.99 -4.58
CA ARG A 217 -13.13 14.42 -3.18
C ARG A 217 -13.70 13.29 -2.33
N ASP A 218 -14.72 12.61 -2.82
CA ASP A 218 -15.38 11.53 -2.08
C ASP A 218 -14.46 10.31 -1.93
N ALA A 219 -13.71 9.95 -2.99
CA ALA A 219 -12.69 8.90 -2.94
C ALA A 219 -11.52 9.24 -2.00
N LEU A 220 -11.19 10.52 -1.87
CA LEU A 220 -10.10 11.05 -1.07
C LEU A 220 -10.54 11.53 0.32
N ALA A 221 -11.80 11.35 0.71
CA ALA A 221 -12.35 11.89 1.96
C ALA A 221 -11.60 11.45 3.23
N ASN A 222 -10.91 10.30 3.19
CA ASN A 222 -10.09 9.78 4.28
C ASN A 222 -8.58 10.03 4.09
N THR A 223 -8.21 10.90 3.14
CA THR A 223 -6.81 11.22 2.78
C THR A 223 -6.55 12.72 2.92
N ILE A 224 -5.28 13.11 3.10
CA ILE A 224 -4.87 14.51 3.37
C ILE A 224 -4.87 15.37 2.08
N VAL A 225 -5.38 14.86 0.95
CA VAL A 225 -5.28 15.55 -0.35
C VAL A 225 -6.28 16.70 -0.43
N ASP A 226 -5.78 17.94 -0.43
CA ASP A 226 -6.58 19.16 -0.51
C ASP A 226 -7.00 19.49 -1.96
N VAL A 227 -8.29 19.39 -2.25
CA VAL A 227 -8.90 19.78 -3.54
C VAL A 227 -9.54 21.18 -3.51
N THR A 228 -9.30 21.97 -2.46
CA THR A 228 -9.90 23.29 -2.26
C THR A 228 -9.47 24.27 -3.35
N THR A 229 -8.19 24.27 -3.73
CA THR A 229 -7.71 25.17 -4.78
C THR A 229 -8.32 24.81 -6.14
N LEU A 230 -8.43 23.52 -6.46
CA LEU A 230 -9.13 23.06 -7.68
C LEU A 230 -10.60 23.49 -7.66
N THR A 231 -11.27 23.34 -6.52
CA THR A 231 -12.65 23.75 -6.32
C THR A 231 -12.84 25.23 -6.59
N GLN A 232 -12.03 26.08 -5.95
CA GLN A 232 -12.09 27.53 -6.14
C GLN A 232 -11.81 27.93 -7.58
N TRP A 233 -10.87 27.26 -8.25
CA TRP A 233 -10.55 27.51 -9.65
C TRP A 233 -11.75 27.19 -10.55
N ILE A 234 -12.35 26.01 -10.39
CA ILE A 234 -13.50 25.58 -11.18
C ILE A 234 -14.69 26.52 -10.95
N ASP A 235 -14.96 26.89 -9.70
CA ASP A 235 -16.10 27.76 -9.38
C ASP A 235 -15.95 29.18 -9.94
N ARG A 236 -14.75 29.76 -9.89
CA ARG A 236 -14.47 31.08 -10.51
C ARG A 236 -14.65 31.06 -12.02
N ASN A 237 -14.24 29.99 -12.69
CA ASN A 237 -14.44 29.86 -14.14
C ASN A 237 -15.92 29.68 -14.49
N ASP A 238 -16.68 28.93 -13.68
CA ASP A 238 -18.14 28.82 -13.84
C ASP A 238 -18.84 30.18 -13.72
N GLU A 239 -18.41 30.98 -12.73
CA GLU A 239 -18.93 32.33 -12.49
C GLU A 239 -18.62 33.26 -13.67
N TYR A 240 -17.38 33.25 -14.17
CA TYR A 240 -16.99 34.01 -15.36
C TYR A 240 -17.78 33.59 -16.61
N ASP A 241 -17.90 32.29 -16.89
CA ASP A 241 -18.66 31.80 -18.05
C ASP A 241 -20.13 32.23 -17.99
N LYS A 242 -20.74 32.24 -16.79
CA LYS A 242 -22.11 32.71 -16.58
C LYS A 242 -22.23 34.21 -16.82
N ALA A 243 -21.30 35.00 -16.27
CA ALA A 243 -21.28 36.45 -16.44
C ALA A 243 -21.05 36.86 -17.91
N LEU A 244 -20.14 36.18 -18.61
CA LEU A 244 -19.90 36.39 -20.04
C LEU A 244 -21.12 36.02 -20.89
N ALA A 245 -21.80 34.92 -20.57
CA ALA A 245 -23.05 34.54 -21.24
C ALA A 245 -24.15 35.58 -21.00
N HIS A 246 -24.23 36.14 -19.79
CA HIS A 246 -25.16 37.21 -19.46
C HIS A 246 -24.87 38.46 -20.30
N LEU A 247 -23.61 38.89 -20.36
CA LEU A 247 -23.17 40.04 -21.17
C LEU A 247 -23.56 39.89 -22.65
N TYR A 248 -23.34 38.72 -23.26
CA TYR A 248 -23.73 38.48 -24.65
C TYR A 248 -25.24 38.53 -24.87
N LYS A 249 -26.04 37.96 -23.96
CA LYS A 249 -27.51 38.01 -24.04
C LYS A 249 -28.01 39.45 -23.90
N ALA A 250 -27.50 40.20 -22.92
CA ALA A 250 -27.84 41.59 -22.69
C ALA A 250 -27.47 42.46 -23.92
N THR A 251 -26.31 42.21 -24.53
CA THR A 251 -25.87 42.92 -25.74
C THR A 251 -26.79 42.67 -26.94
N ILE A 252 -27.23 41.42 -27.14
CA ILE A 252 -28.20 41.08 -28.19
C ILE A 252 -29.55 41.77 -27.91
N ALA A 253 -30.04 41.70 -26.67
CA ALA A 253 -31.34 42.27 -26.28
C ALA A 253 -31.36 43.80 -26.38
N ALA A 254 -30.25 44.44 -26.07
CA ALA A 254 -30.06 45.88 -26.12
C ALA A 254 -30.21 46.48 -27.54
N LYS A 255 -29.96 45.69 -28.60
CA LYS A 255 -30.03 46.15 -30.01
C LYS A 255 -29.29 47.48 -30.24
N GLY A 256 -28.12 47.64 -29.62
CA GLY A 256 -27.28 48.84 -29.72
C GLY A 256 -27.60 49.97 -28.73
N ARG A 257 -28.58 49.78 -27.83
CA ARG A 257 -28.91 50.76 -26.78
C ARG A 257 -28.17 50.46 -25.49
N ILE A 258 -27.82 51.48 -24.71
CA ILE A 258 -27.28 51.28 -23.37
C ILE A 258 -28.45 51.08 -22.39
N THR A 259 -28.73 49.82 -22.02
CA THR A 259 -29.75 49.46 -21.03
C THR A 259 -29.13 49.31 -19.63
N SER A 260 -29.96 49.31 -18.58
CA SER A 260 -29.50 48.99 -17.22
C SER A 260 -28.94 47.58 -17.13
N ASP A 261 -29.59 46.62 -17.78
CA ASP A 261 -29.18 45.22 -17.87
C ASP A 261 -27.80 45.05 -18.51
N LEU A 262 -27.54 45.74 -19.64
CA LEU A 262 -26.23 45.71 -20.28
C LEU A 262 -25.13 46.28 -19.39
N LYS A 263 -25.41 47.36 -18.65
CA LYS A 263 -24.45 47.93 -17.69
C LYS A 263 -24.15 46.94 -16.56
N GLN A 264 -25.20 46.31 -16.02
CA GLN A 264 -25.07 45.34 -14.95
C GLN A 264 -24.27 44.11 -15.39
N ALA A 265 -24.60 43.54 -16.55
CA ALA A 265 -23.89 42.38 -17.10
C ALA A 265 -22.40 42.68 -17.38
N ALA A 266 -22.08 43.91 -17.80
CA ALA A 266 -20.69 44.33 -17.99
C ALA A 266 -19.91 44.49 -16.67
N ILE A 267 -20.59 44.90 -15.59
CA ILE A 267 -19.98 44.97 -14.26
C ILE A 267 -19.72 43.55 -13.73
N GLU A 268 -20.72 42.67 -13.83
CA GLU A 268 -20.61 41.27 -13.41
C GLU A 268 -19.49 40.53 -14.14
N GLU A 269 -19.40 40.69 -15.47
CA GLU A 269 -18.34 40.06 -16.27
C GLU A 269 -16.96 40.56 -15.85
N ARG A 270 -16.79 41.87 -15.64
CA ARG A 270 -15.51 42.42 -15.17
C ARG A 270 -15.14 41.91 -13.78
N GLN A 271 -16.10 41.88 -12.84
CA GLN A 271 -15.87 41.37 -11.50
C GLN A 271 -15.44 39.89 -11.53
N ALA A 272 -16.12 39.06 -12.32
CA ALA A 272 -15.77 37.66 -12.46
C ALA A 272 -14.43 37.46 -13.16
N HIS A 273 -14.13 38.26 -14.19
CA HIS A 273 -12.84 38.25 -14.88
C HIS A 273 -11.68 38.57 -13.93
N ASP A 274 -11.83 39.57 -13.06
CA ASP A 274 -10.80 39.99 -12.11
C ASP A 274 -10.51 38.92 -11.03
N LEU A 275 -11.41 37.95 -10.84
CA LEU A 275 -11.22 36.80 -9.94
C LEU A 275 -10.51 35.62 -10.61
N LEU A 276 -10.38 35.61 -11.94
CA LEU A 276 -9.70 34.54 -12.67
C LEU A 276 -8.19 34.52 -12.31
N PRO A 277 -7.60 33.33 -12.14
CA PRO A 277 -6.17 33.22 -11.92
C PRO A 277 -5.37 33.72 -13.13
N SER A 278 -4.28 34.42 -12.87
CA SER A 278 -3.44 35.07 -13.89
C SER A 278 -2.68 34.11 -14.82
N ASN A 279 -2.61 32.81 -14.50
CA ASN A 279 -2.09 31.78 -15.40
C ASN A 279 -2.78 30.42 -15.20
N THR A 280 -2.84 29.62 -16.27
CA THR A 280 -3.29 28.21 -16.26
C THR A 280 -2.18 27.26 -15.81
N SER A 281 -0.93 27.71 -15.69
CA SER A 281 0.19 26.91 -15.16
C SER A 281 -0.04 26.44 -13.73
N GLY A 282 -0.73 27.24 -12.90
CA GLY A 282 -1.14 26.82 -11.55
C GLY A 282 -2.08 25.62 -11.54
N LEU A 283 -2.83 25.41 -12.62
CA LEU A 283 -3.82 24.34 -12.76
C LEU A 283 -3.17 22.98 -13.02
N VAL A 284 -2.12 22.95 -13.86
CA VAL A 284 -1.26 21.76 -14.05
C VAL A 284 -0.62 21.36 -12.74
N ILE A 285 -0.18 22.32 -11.92
CA ILE A 285 0.42 22.07 -10.61
C ILE A 285 -0.62 21.47 -9.65
N ILE A 286 -1.84 22.01 -9.59
CA ILE A 286 -2.92 21.49 -8.72
C ILE A 286 -3.32 20.07 -9.13
N LEU A 287 -3.44 19.79 -10.44
CA LEU A 287 -3.74 18.45 -10.95
C LEU A 287 -2.61 17.46 -10.67
N ALA A 288 -1.36 17.90 -10.86
CA ALA A 288 -0.19 17.12 -10.51
C ALA A 288 -0.15 16.84 -9.00
N GLU A 289 -0.53 17.79 -8.14
CA GLU A 289 -0.57 17.60 -6.68
C GLU A 289 -1.66 16.62 -6.25
N ILE A 290 -2.86 16.73 -6.84
CA ILE A 290 -3.98 15.81 -6.56
C ILE A 290 -3.65 14.40 -7.02
N GLY A 291 -3.13 14.26 -8.24
CA GLY A 291 -2.65 12.99 -8.75
C GLY A 291 -1.53 12.42 -7.89
N ARG A 292 -0.51 13.23 -7.58
CA ARG A 292 0.62 12.85 -6.70
C ARG A 292 0.14 12.41 -5.33
N GLY A 293 -0.85 13.06 -4.72
CA GLY A 293 -1.37 12.69 -3.41
C GLY A 293 -1.94 11.26 -3.37
N GLY A 294 -2.78 10.91 -4.35
CA GLY A 294 -3.36 9.56 -4.46
C GLY A 294 -2.35 8.49 -4.90
N LEU A 295 -1.53 8.80 -5.92
CA LEU A 295 -0.50 7.88 -6.42
C LEU A 295 0.62 7.64 -5.40
N ASN A 296 1.03 8.65 -4.63
CA ASN A 296 2.06 8.49 -3.61
C ASN A 296 1.65 7.48 -2.55
N GLN A 297 0.37 7.47 -2.11
CA GLN A 297 -0.09 6.49 -1.13
C GLN A 297 -0.03 5.06 -1.66
N ALA A 298 -0.36 4.86 -2.93
CA ALA A 298 -0.26 3.54 -3.55
C ALA A 298 1.20 3.09 -3.73
N VAL A 299 2.10 3.98 -4.18
CA VAL A 299 3.54 3.69 -4.28
C VAL A 299 4.14 3.41 -2.90
N ILE A 300 3.77 4.17 -1.86
CA ILE A 300 4.19 3.88 -0.47
C ILE A 300 3.75 2.49 -0.06
N GLY A 301 2.51 2.09 -0.36
CA GLY A 301 2.02 0.73 -0.08
C GLY A 301 2.86 -0.35 -0.77
N ILE A 302 3.21 -0.14 -2.05
CA ILE A 302 4.07 -1.06 -2.81
C ILE A 302 5.47 -1.15 -2.19
N GLU A 303 6.09 -0.01 -1.85
CA GLU A 303 7.43 0.02 -1.22
C GLU A 303 7.43 -0.58 0.20
N GLN A 304 6.33 -0.45 0.95
CA GLN A 304 6.18 -1.14 2.24
C GLN A 304 6.07 -2.66 2.06
N THR A 305 5.32 -3.13 1.07
CA THR A 305 5.24 -4.55 0.71
C THR A 305 6.61 -5.06 0.29
N ARG A 306 7.32 -4.31 -0.56
CA ARG A 306 8.69 -4.59 -0.97
C ARG A 306 9.62 -4.78 0.22
N ALA A 307 9.65 -3.82 1.14
CA ALA A 307 10.53 -3.87 2.31
C ALA A 307 10.23 -5.09 3.20
N LYS A 308 8.96 -5.43 3.40
CA LYS A 308 8.56 -6.62 4.16
C LYS A 308 8.97 -7.92 3.48
N LEU A 309 8.80 -7.99 2.15
CA LEU A 309 9.17 -9.14 1.36
C LEU A 309 10.70 -9.36 1.38
N GLN A 310 11.47 -8.29 1.13
CA GLN A 310 12.93 -8.34 1.19
C GLN A 310 13.43 -8.79 2.57
N ALA A 311 12.89 -8.22 3.65
CA ALA A 311 13.29 -8.60 5.01
C ALA A 311 13.04 -10.10 5.30
N ALA A 312 11.93 -10.64 4.81
CA ALA A 312 11.62 -12.06 4.97
C ALA A 312 12.53 -12.95 4.11
N VAL A 313 12.88 -12.52 2.89
CA VAL A 313 13.84 -13.21 2.02
C VAL A 313 15.25 -13.20 2.61
N ASP A 314 15.69 -12.08 3.17
CA ASP A 314 16.98 -11.96 3.85
C ASP A 314 17.05 -12.93 5.05
N GLU A 315 15.96 -13.05 5.81
CA GLU A 315 15.88 -13.99 6.93
C GLU A 315 15.88 -15.47 6.46
N LEU A 316 15.22 -15.77 5.34
CA LEU A 316 15.16 -17.11 4.74
C LEU A 316 16.50 -17.57 4.15
N THR A 317 17.31 -16.62 3.66
CA THR A 317 18.59 -16.88 3.00
C THR A 317 19.78 -16.73 3.94
N ALA A 318 19.59 -16.13 5.12
CA ALA A 318 20.59 -16.10 6.18
C ALA A 318 20.97 -17.52 6.62
N ALA A 319 22.27 -17.77 6.81
CA ALA A 319 22.75 -19.04 7.32
C ALA A 319 22.13 -19.31 8.71
N PRO A 320 21.72 -20.56 9.01
CA PRO A 320 21.13 -20.89 10.30
C PRO A 320 22.12 -20.50 11.40
N ALA A 321 21.65 -19.72 12.38
CA ALA A 321 22.45 -19.37 13.53
C ALA A 321 22.93 -20.68 14.17
N ALA A 322 24.25 -20.89 14.20
CA ALA A 322 24.85 -22.03 14.86
C ALA A 322 24.24 -22.12 16.26
N SER A 323 23.59 -23.24 16.54
CA SER A 323 22.97 -23.51 17.82
C SER A 323 24.01 -23.27 18.91
N VAL A 324 23.84 -22.18 19.66
CA VAL A 324 24.64 -21.92 20.85
C VAL A 324 24.42 -23.14 21.74
N PRO A 325 25.47 -23.92 22.08
CA PRO A 325 25.31 -25.04 23.00
C PRO A 325 24.75 -24.45 24.28
N ALA A 326 23.65 -25.04 24.78
CA ALA A 326 23.03 -24.61 26.02
C ALA A 326 24.12 -24.38 27.06
N ALA A 327 24.31 -23.12 27.45
CA ALA A 327 25.29 -22.75 28.45
C ALA A 327 24.99 -23.59 29.70
N SER A 328 25.95 -24.44 30.06
CA SER A 328 25.94 -25.16 31.32
C SER A 328 25.78 -24.12 32.42
N VAL A 329 24.61 -24.09 33.05
CA VAL A 329 24.36 -23.24 34.22
C VAL A 329 25.44 -23.59 35.25
N PRO A 330 26.30 -22.63 35.66
CA PRO A 330 27.30 -22.93 36.67
C PRO A 330 26.55 -23.22 37.97
N ALA A 331 26.88 -24.35 38.59
CA ALA A 331 26.34 -24.77 39.88
C ALA A 331 26.74 -23.76 40.97
N ALA A 332 25.94 -22.71 41.15
CA ALA A 332 26.09 -21.73 42.21
C ALA A 332 24.97 -21.93 43.25
N PHE A 333 25.11 -22.97 44.07
CA PHE A 333 24.53 -23.02 45.41
C PHE A 333 25.56 -23.63 46.37
N ALA A 334 26.66 -22.90 46.59
CA ALA A 334 27.47 -23.11 47.78
C ALA A 334 26.69 -22.56 48.98
N SER A 335 26.26 -23.46 49.86
CA SER A 335 25.68 -23.10 51.16
C SER A 335 26.72 -22.33 52.00
N PRO A 336 26.33 -21.31 52.77
CA PRO A 336 27.25 -20.66 53.69
C PRO A 336 27.60 -21.62 54.83
N SER A 337 28.90 -21.89 54.97
CA SER A 337 29.50 -22.58 56.11
C SER A 337 29.15 -21.82 57.40
N ALA A 338 28.44 -22.49 58.30
CA ALA A 338 28.33 -22.11 59.69
C ALA A 338 29.43 -22.84 60.47
N ALA A 339 30.31 -22.10 61.16
CA ALA A 339 31.01 -22.54 62.35
C ALA A 339 31.77 -21.36 62.99
N PRO A 340 32.02 -21.38 64.31
CA PRO A 340 31.16 -21.78 65.42
C PRO A 340 30.46 -20.58 66.09
#